data_AF-A0A367ZNC0-F1
#
_entry.id   AF-A0A367ZNC0-F1
#
_cell.length_a   1.000
_cell.length_b   1.000
_cell.length_c   1.000
_cell.angle_alpha   90.00
_cell.angle_beta   90.00
_cell.angle_gamma   90.00
#
_symmetry.space_group_name_H-M   'P 1'
#
loop_
_entity.id
_entity.type
_entity.pdbx_description
1 polymer ?
#
loop_
_entity_poly.entity_id
_entity_poly.type
_entity_poly.pdbx_seq_one_letter_code
_entity_poly.pdbx_strand_id
1 'polypeptide(L)'
;MAKFEQSRSHLAYEFPDQASYLQSSLSTIKDGVRHFDRPHHVYVEGDLDLSPAADYSCSMIIWASGNVTIGRLTRTNPAARCLIIAGKDVRATGQPIEAGVLAPRGQLSWSGPLRLKGFLAVDRLEPEHFSADGGTIDYDTRFDPANPVQWSQAYSVVLGPGPTGTVHTQ
;
A
#
# COMPACT_ATOMS: atom_id res chain seq x y z
N MET A 1 24.21 -30.82 -2.41
CA MET A 1 22.92 -31.07 -3.09
C MET A 1 21.80 -30.82 -2.08
N ALA A 2 21.28 -29.59 -2.02
CA ALA A 2 20.26 -29.22 -1.04
C ALA A 2 18.86 -29.58 -1.56
N LYS A 3 18.13 -30.43 -0.83
CA LYS A 3 16.69 -30.60 -1.01
C LYS A 3 15.99 -29.41 -0.35
N PHE A 4 15.26 -28.62 -1.11
CA PHE A 4 14.27 -27.70 -0.55
C PHE A 4 12.95 -28.46 -0.41
N GLU A 5 12.44 -28.55 0.82
CA GLU A 5 11.08 -29.03 1.05
C GLU A 5 10.08 -28.00 0.53
N GLN A 6 9.17 -28.46 -0.33
CA GLN A 6 8.17 -27.63 -0.97
C GLN A 6 7.02 -27.36 0.01
N SER A 7 7.25 -26.44 0.96
CA SER A 7 6.18 -25.90 1.79
C SER A 7 5.14 -25.24 0.90
N ARG A 8 3.89 -25.73 0.96
CA ARG A 8 2.77 -25.16 0.19
C ARG A 8 2.47 -23.74 0.71
N SER A 9 2.02 -22.89 -0.22
CA SER A 9 1.31 -21.61 -0.01
C SER A 9 2.06 -20.29 0.30
N HIS A 10 3.26 -20.08 -0.26
CA HIS A 10 3.72 -18.71 -0.57
C HIS A 10 4.25 -18.62 -2.01
N LEU A 11 3.37 -18.26 -2.94
CA LEU A 11 3.74 -17.94 -4.32
C LEU A 11 4.18 -16.47 -4.39
N ALA A 12 5.49 -16.27 -4.48
CA ALA A 12 6.10 -14.99 -4.83
C ALA A 12 6.36 -14.96 -6.34
N TYR A 13 6.03 -13.83 -6.99
CA TYR A 13 6.30 -13.61 -8.42
C TYR A 13 7.16 -12.36 -8.60
N GLU A 14 7.96 -12.35 -9.67
CA GLU A 14 8.82 -11.24 -10.04
C GLU A 14 8.45 -10.79 -11.45
N PHE A 15 8.32 -9.48 -11.65
CA PHE A 15 7.99 -8.87 -12.94
C PHE A 15 9.04 -7.81 -13.30
N PRO A 16 9.55 -7.80 -14.55
CA PRO A 16 10.60 -6.87 -14.98
C PRO A 16 10.10 -5.43 -15.20
N ASP A 17 8.78 -5.24 -15.22
CA ASP A 17 8.11 -3.95 -15.34
C ASP A 17 6.63 -4.04 -14.89
N GLN A 18 6.01 -2.88 -14.72
CA GLN A 18 4.57 -2.77 -14.48
C GLN A 18 3.73 -3.44 -15.59
N ALA A 19 4.10 -3.32 -16.86
CA ALA A 19 3.28 -3.82 -17.96
C ALA A 19 3.08 -5.35 -17.86
N SER A 20 4.16 -6.07 -17.56
CA SER A 20 4.20 -7.51 -17.32
C SER A 20 3.36 -7.91 -16.11
N TYR A 21 3.43 -7.17 -15.00
CA TYR A 21 2.58 -7.42 -13.82
C TYR A 21 1.10 -7.17 -14.12
N LEU A 22 0.77 -6.04 -14.76
CA LEU A 22 -0.61 -5.63 -15.03
C LEU A 22 -1.30 -6.44 -16.14
N GLN A 23 -0.53 -7.16 -16.97
CA GLN A 23 -1.01 -8.16 -17.93
C GLN A 23 -1.06 -9.59 -17.35
N SER A 24 -0.51 -9.81 -16.15
CA SER A 24 -0.52 -11.13 -15.52
C SER A 24 -1.93 -11.57 -15.10
N SER A 25 -2.12 -12.88 -14.94
CA SER A 25 -3.38 -13.46 -14.47
C SER A 25 -3.69 -13.22 -12.99
N LEU A 26 -2.84 -12.48 -12.26
CA LEU A 26 -3.03 -12.11 -10.84
C LEU A 26 -4.06 -11.00 -10.62
N SER A 27 -4.52 -10.36 -11.69
CA SER A 27 -5.60 -9.38 -11.65
C SER A 27 -6.50 -9.48 -12.88
N THR A 28 -7.69 -8.91 -12.80
CA THR A 28 -8.59 -8.70 -13.95
C THR A 28 -9.00 -7.23 -14.01
N ILE A 29 -9.52 -6.77 -15.15
CA ILE A 29 -10.11 -5.43 -15.28
C ILE A 29 -11.60 -5.61 -15.58
N LYS A 30 -12.45 -4.94 -14.82
CA LYS A 30 -13.89 -4.90 -15.03
C LYS A 30 -14.39 -3.48 -14.80
N ASP A 31 -15.22 -2.97 -15.71
CA ASP A 31 -15.83 -1.63 -15.61
C ASP A 31 -14.81 -0.50 -15.37
N GLY A 32 -13.58 -0.65 -15.90
CA GLY A 32 -12.46 0.29 -15.72
C GLY A 32 -11.70 0.16 -14.39
N VAL A 33 -12.09 -0.74 -13.50
CA VAL A 33 -11.46 -1.01 -12.20
C VAL A 33 -10.62 -2.28 -12.28
N ARG A 34 -9.42 -2.26 -11.68
CA ARG A 34 -8.59 -3.46 -11.53
C ARG A 34 -9.00 -4.26 -10.30
N HIS A 35 -9.23 -5.56 -10.45
CA HIS A 35 -9.62 -6.47 -9.38
C HIS A 35 -8.53 -7.50 -9.09
N PHE A 36 -8.16 -7.62 -7.81
CA PHE A 36 -7.27 -8.65 -7.29
C PHE A 36 -8.07 -9.68 -6.49
N ASP A 37 -8.16 -10.91 -7.01
CA ASP A 37 -9.04 -11.98 -6.52
C ASP A 37 -8.31 -13.18 -5.89
N ARG A 38 -6.99 -13.27 -6.05
CA ARG A 38 -6.16 -14.38 -5.56
C ARG A 38 -4.94 -13.89 -4.77
N PRO A 39 -4.62 -14.50 -3.63
CA PRO A 39 -3.52 -14.05 -2.79
C PRO A 39 -2.17 -14.22 -3.51
N HIS A 40 -1.36 -13.18 -3.49
CA HIS A 40 -0.05 -13.16 -4.15
C HIS A 40 0.91 -12.21 -3.41
N HIS A 41 2.19 -12.57 -3.41
CA HIS A 41 3.27 -11.64 -3.11
C HIS A 41 4.00 -11.34 -4.43
N VAL A 42 4.23 -10.07 -4.76
CA VAL A 42 4.88 -9.70 -6.02
C VAL A 42 5.97 -8.65 -5.83
N TYR A 43 7.03 -8.79 -6.62
CA TYR A 43 8.00 -7.75 -6.89
C TYR A 43 7.81 -7.24 -8.32
N VAL A 44 7.88 -5.93 -8.50
CA VAL A 44 7.84 -5.23 -9.78
C VAL A 44 9.09 -4.37 -9.87
N GLU A 45 9.93 -4.61 -10.86
CA GLU A 45 11.05 -3.72 -11.15
C GLU A 45 10.52 -2.43 -11.81
N GLY A 46 10.99 -1.28 -11.34
CA GLY A 46 10.51 0.03 -11.77
C GLY A 46 9.29 0.54 -11.02
N ASP A 47 8.61 1.52 -11.62
CA ASP A 47 7.46 2.21 -11.05
C ASP A 47 6.17 1.37 -11.19
N LEU A 48 5.17 1.63 -10.35
CA LEU A 48 3.86 0.97 -10.38
C LEU A 48 2.71 1.99 -10.27
N ASP A 49 1.77 1.95 -11.21
CA ASP A 49 0.53 2.73 -11.19
C ASP A 49 -0.71 1.82 -11.01
N LEU A 50 -1.46 2.08 -9.94
CA LEU A 50 -2.75 1.45 -9.62
C LEU A 50 -3.94 2.41 -9.79
N SER A 51 -3.72 3.57 -10.43
CA SER A 51 -4.77 4.52 -10.79
C SER A 51 -5.57 4.06 -12.04
N PRO A 52 -6.79 4.59 -12.26
CA PRO A 52 -7.55 5.47 -11.37
C PRO A 52 -8.17 4.73 -10.17
N ALA A 53 -8.39 3.42 -10.28
CA ALA A 53 -8.97 2.62 -9.21
C ALA A 53 -8.62 1.13 -9.30
N ALA A 54 -8.41 0.53 -8.13
CA ALA A 54 -8.34 -0.91 -7.94
C ALA A 54 -9.14 -1.36 -6.70
N ASP A 55 -9.57 -2.61 -6.69
CA ASP A 55 -10.28 -3.24 -5.57
C ASP A 55 -9.72 -4.66 -5.32
N TYR A 56 -9.67 -5.11 -4.07
CA TYR A 56 -9.09 -6.41 -3.71
C TYR A 56 -9.94 -7.23 -2.74
N SER A 57 -10.05 -8.55 -2.98
CA SER A 57 -10.83 -9.49 -2.15
C SER A 57 -9.96 -10.52 -1.40
N CYS A 58 -8.66 -10.54 -1.68
CA CYS A 58 -7.66 -11.47 -1.13
C CYS A 58 -6.52 -10.70 -0.44
N SER A 59 -5.78 -11.33 0.48
CA SER A 59 -4.59 -10.69 1.05
C SER A 59 -3.41 -10.73 0.08
N MET A 60 -2.69 -9.62 -0.06
CA MET A 60 -1.58 -9.48 -1.02
C MET A 60 -0.49 -8.53 -0.53
N ILE A 61 0.73 -8.74 -1.02
CA ILE A 61 1.88 -7.84 -0.83
C ILE A 61 2.40 -7.47 -2.21
N ILE A 62 2.52 -6.18 -2.49
CA ILE A 62 3.01 -5.64 -3.76
C ILE A 62 4.21 -4.75 -3.45
N TRP A 63 5.40 -5.10 -3.97
CA TRP A 63 6.59 -4.28 -3.87
C TRP A 63 6.99 -3.79 -5.27
N ALA A 64 7.13 -2.47 -5.44
CA ALA A 64 7.74 -1.85 -6.62
C ALA A 64 9.13 -1.30 -6.26
N SER A 65 10.14 -1.49 -7.11
CA SER A 65 11.50 -0.95 -6.87
C SER A 65 11.56 0.58 -7.02
N GLY A 66 10.64 1.15 -7.80
CA GLY A 66 10.49 2.56 -8.06
C GLY A 66 9.40 3.25 -7.23
N ASN A 67 8.73 4.20 -7.86
CA ASN A 67 7.62 4.96 -7.29
C ASN A 67 6.31 4.16 -7.36
N VAL A 68 5.35 4.45 -6.47
CA VAL A 68 3.99 3.90 -6.56
C VAL A 68 2.93 5.00 -6.64
N THR A 69 2.12 5.00 -7.70
CA THR A 69 0.92 5.84 -7.81
C THR A 69 -0.32 5.03 -7.41
N ILE A 70 -1.12 5.55 -6.50
CA ILE A 70 -2.30 4.88 -5.95
C ILE A 70 -3.52 5.80 -6.15
N GLY A 71 -4.48 5.34 -6.96
CA GLY A 71 -5.80 5.97 -7.07
C GLY A 71 -6.72 5.58 -5.90
N ARG A 72 -7.99 5.28 -6.18
CA ARG A 72 -8.85 4.57 -5.21
C ARG A 72 -8.35 3.14 -5.04
N LEU A 73 -8.19 2.66 -3.81
CA LEU A 73 -7.86 1.26 -3.51
C LEU A 73 -8.77 0.73 -2.39
N THR A 74 -9.75 -0.12 -2.70
CA THR A 74 -10.73 -0.57 -1.69
C THR A 74 -10.67 -2.07 -1.44
N ARG A 75 -10.91 -2.49 -0.19
CA ARG A 75 -11.14 -3.91 0.09
C ARG A 75 -12.61 -4.26 -0.18
N THR A 76 -12.86 -5.34 -0.90
CA THR A 76 -14.20 -5.91 -1.09
C THR A 76 -14.47 -7.05 -0.10
N ASN A 77 -13.42 -7.62 0.48
CA ASN A 77 -13.49 -8.61 1.55
C ASN A 77 -12.93 -8.02 2.88
N PRO A 78 -13.74 -7.91 3.95
CA PRO A 78 -13.28 -7.39 5.25
C PRO A 78 -12.10 -8.15 5.89
N ALA A 79 -11.91 -9.43 5.54
CA ALA A 79 -10.79 -10.25 6.01
C ALA A 79 -9.48 -10.00 5.25
N ALA A 80 -9.54 -9.45 4.03
CA ALA A 80 -8.35 -9.23 3.21
C ALA A 80 -7.46 -8.10 3.76
N ARG A 81 -6.16 -8.19 3.48
CA ARG A 81 -5.13 -7.19 3.85
C ARG A 81 -4.21 -6.93 2.66
N CYS A 82 -4.00 -5.66 2.31
CA CYS A 82 -3.05 -5.26 1.28
C CYS A 82 -1.87 -4.51 1.94
N LEU A 83 -0.65 -4.82 1.52
CA LEU A 83 0.55 -4.04 1.81
C LEU A 83 1.22 -3.64 0.49
N ILE A 84 1.41 -2.34 0.28
CA ILE A 84 2.15 -1.76 -0.83
C ILE A 84 3.50 -1.27 -0.30
N ILE A 85 4.58 -1.65 -0.96
CA ILE A 85 5.94 -1.24 -0.67
C ILE A 85 6.49 -0.50 -1.89
N ALA A 86 6.93 0.74 -1.70
CA ALA A 86 7.64 1.54 -2.70
C ALA A 86 9.14 1.58 -2.35
N GLY A 87 10.00 1.36 -3.35
CA GLY A 87 11.44 1.59 -3.22
C GLY A 87 11.80 3.08 -3.25
N LYS A 88 10.93 3.91 -3.81
CA LYS A 88 10.99 5.38 -3.84
C LYS A 88 9.70 5.98 -3.26
N ASP A 89 9.10 6.94 -3.95
CA ASP A 89 8.01 7.76 -3.43
C ASP A 89 6.62 7.15 -3.70
N VAL A 90 5.63 7.59 -2.92
CA VAL A 90 4.22 7.24 -3.12
C VAL A 90 3.42 8.49 -3.45
N ARG A 91 2.57 8.39 -4.47
CA ARG A 91 1.63 9.45 -4.86
C ARG A 91 0.20 8.95 -4.76
N ALA A 92 -0.58 9.53 -3.85
CA ALA A 92 -2.02 9.28 -3.75
C ALA A 92 -2.78 10.24 -4.67
N THR A 93 -3.49 9.70 -5.66
CA THR A 93 -4.27 10.46 -6.65
C THR A 93 -5.78 10.26 -6.50
N GLY A 94 -6.21 9.38 -5.59
CA GLY A 94 -7.61 9.10 -5.30
C GLY A 94 -7.83 8.60 -3.88
N GLN A 95 -9.10 8.38 -3.53
CA GLN A 95 -9.51 7.95 -2.19
C GLN A 95 -10.81 7.10 -2.23
N PRO A 96 -11.09 6.26 -1.22
CA PRO A 96 -10.18 5.88 -0.13
C PRO A 96 -9.03 4.99 -0.62
N ILE A 97 -7.95 4.96 0.16
CA ILE A 97 -6.88 3.96 0.06
C ILE A 97 -6.97 3.09 1.32
N GLU A 98 -7.42 1.85 1.15
CA GLU A 98 -7.51 0.86 2.21
C GLU A 98 -6.34 -0.13 2.12
N ALA A 99 -5.13 0.30 2.50
CA ALA A 99 -3.94 -0.55 2.49
C ALA A 99 -2.91 -0.13 3.55
N GLY A 100 -1.96 -1.01 3.85
CA GLY A 100 -0.66 -0.59 4.37
C GLY A 100 0.19 -0.02 3.24
N VAL A 101 0.89 1.09 3.50
CA VAL A 101 1.75 1.79 2.54
C VAL A 101 3.11 2.02 3.19
N LEU A 102 4.17 1.49 2.58
CA LEU A 102 5.54 1.53 3.11
C LEU A 102 6.50 2.11 2.06
N ALA A 103 7.08 3.27 2.33
CA ALA A 103 8.10 3.90 1.49
C ALA A 103 9.26 4.40 2.37
N PRO A 104 10.11 3.50 2.91
CA PRO A 104 10.97 3.77 4.08
C PRO A 104 12.04 4.86 3.87
N ARG A 105 12.30 5.23 2.61
CA ARG A 105 13.24 6.27 2.18
C ARG A 105 12.60 7.27 1.21
N GLY A 106 11.30 7.17 1.00
CA GLY A 106 10.53 7.98 0.07
C GLY A 106 9.55 8.90 0.80
N GLN A 107 8.95 9.79 0.03
CA GLN A 107 7.89 10.66 0.50
C GLN A 107 6.49 10.17 0.08
N LEU A 108 5.47 10.53 0.86
CA LEU A 108 4.08 10.49 0.41
C LEU A 108 3.63 11.89 0.00
N SER A 109 3.10 12.00 -1.23
CA SER A 109 2.42 13.18 -1.78
C SER A 109 0.97 12.85 -2.15
N TRP A 110 0.09 13.85 -2.19
CA TRP A 110 -1.29 13.71 -2.67
C TRP A 110 -1.72 14.92 -3.50
N SER A 111 -2.75 14.73 -4.34
CA SER A 111 -3.29 15.78 -5.24
C SER A 111 -4.73 16.19 -4.91
N GLY A 112 -5.11 16.05 -3.64
CA GLY A 112 -6.48 16.24 -3.14
C GLY A 112 -6.69 15.43 -1.85
N PRO A 113 -7.84 15.56 -1.16
CA PRO A 113 -7.97 15.12 0.23
C PRO A 113 -7.62 13.65 0.43
N LEU A 114 -6.64 13.38 1.30
CA LEU A 114 -6.18 12.02 1.56
C LEU A 114 -7.13 11.31 2.51
N ARG A 115 -7.59 10.10 2.14
CA ARG A 115 -8.23 9.18 3.07
C ARG A 115 -7.56 7.82 3.04
N LEU A 116 -6.58 7.63 3.94
CA LEU A 116 -5.84 6.38 4.11
C LEU A 116 -6.41 5.62 5.30
N LYS A 117 -6.66 4.31 5.14
CA LYS A 117 -7.17 3.43 6.19
C LYS A 117 -6.34 2.15 6.27
N GLY A 118 -5.40 2.14 7.21
CA GLY A 118 -4.42 1.07 7.37
C GLY A 118 -3.16 1.59 8.05
N PHE A 119 -2.00 1.28 7.45
CA PHE A 119 -0.68 1.63 7.96
C PHE A 119 0.02 2.57 6.97
N LEU A 120 0.82 3.50 7.48
CA LEU A 120 1.76 4.31 6.70
C LEU A 120 3.15 4.21 7.32
N ALA A 121 4.22 4.18 6.52
CA ALA A 121 5.55 4.49 7.01
C ALA A 121 6.41 5.06 5.88
N VAL A 122 6.92 6.27 6.12
CA VAL A 122 7.62 7.08 5.11
C VAL A 122 8.76 7.87 5.74
N ASP A 123 9.76 8.24 4.95
CA ASP A 123 10.79 9.20 5.39
C ASP A 123 10.17 10.58 5.60
N ARG A 124 9.30 10.99 4.67
CA ARG A 124 8.71 12.33 4.65
C ARG A 124 7.24 12.32 4.26
N LEU A 125 6.48 13.24 4.86
CA LEU A 125 5.16 13.65 4.41
C LEU A 125 5.28 15.07 3.86
N GLU A 126 4.62 15.37 2.74
CA GLU A 126 4.50 16.76 2.26
C GLU A 126 3.55 17.54 3.20
N PRO A 127 4.06 18.48 4.03
CA PRO A 127 3.28 19.01 5.14
C PRO A 127 2.21 20.01 4.69
N GLU A 128 2.51 20.77 3.64
CA GLU A 128 1.63 21.75 3.00
C GLU A 128 0.28 21.14 2.59
N HIS A 129 0.27 19.92 2.07
CA HIS A 129 -0.94 19.22 1.62
C HIS A 129 -1.86 18.77 2.78
N PHE A 130 -1.39 18.66 4.04
CA PHE A 130 -2.28 18.44 5.20
C PHE A 130 -3.10 19.69 5.51
N SER A 131 -2.49 20.87 5.40
CA SER A 131 -3.15 22.16 5.67
C SER A 131 -3.95 22.70 4.48
N ALA A 132 -3.57 22.38 3.25
CA ALA A 132 -4.19 22.91 2.04
C ALA A 132 -5.36 22.04 1.53
N ASP A 133 -5.15 20.73 1.40
CA ASP A 133 -6.16 19.81 0.85
C ASP A 133 -6.98 19.10 1.93
N GLY A 134 -6.47 19.06 3.15
CA GLY A 134 -7.01 18.27 4.24
C GLY A 134 -6.80 16.76 4.04
N GLY A 135 -7.09 15.99 5.09
CA GLY A 135 -7.03 14.54 5.02
C GLY A 135 -7.23 13.86 6.36
N THR A 136 -7.64 12.60 6.31
CA THR A 136 -7.81 11.75 7.49
C THR A 136 -7.01 10.46 7.29
N ILE A 137 -6.18 10.14 8.27
CA ILE A 137 -5.52 8.84 8.39
C ILE A 137 -6.33 8.05 9.43
N ASP A 138 -7.28 7.25 8.96
CA ASP A 138 -8.20 6.46 9.78
C ASP A 138 -7.46 5.20 10.31
N TYR A 139 -7.30 5.11 11.64
CA TYR A 139 -6.69 3.97 12.32
C TYR A 139 -7.59 2.71 12.28
N ASP A 140 -7.00 1.52 12.10
CA ASP A 140 -7.73 0.25 12.27
C ASP A 140 -7.70 -0.13 13.77
N THR A 141 -8.76 0.21 14.50
CA THR A 141 -8.89 0.06 15.96
C THR A 141 -8.74 -1.37 16.51
N ARG A 142 -8.57 -2.36 15.64
CA ARG A 142 -8.27 -3.76 16.00
C ARG A 142 -6.76 -4.01 16.17
N PHE A 143 -5.92 -3.03 15.88
CA PHE A 143 -4.48 -3.09 16.07
C PHE A 143 -4.09 -2.68 17.51
N ASP A 144 -3.32 -3.54 18.18
CA ASP A 144 -2.76 -3.38 19.53
C ASP A 144 -1.22 -3.29 19.47
N PRO A 145 -0.60 -2.14 19.82
CA PRO A 145 0.84 -1.96 19.78
C PRO A 145 1.60 -2.73 20.88
N ALA A 146 0.93 -3.23 21.91
CA ALA A 146 1.57 -4.09 22.93
C ALA A 146 1.66 -5.56 22.49
N ASN A 147 1.02 -5.96 21.38
CA ASN A 147 0.94 -7.34 20.91
C ASN A 147 1.92 -7.63 19.75
N PRO A 148 3.04 -8.37 19.97
CA PRO A 148 4.06 -8.60 18.95
C PRO A 148 3.56 -9.36 17.71
N VAL A 149 2.47 -10.13 17.80
CA VAL A 149 1.85 -10.78 16.64
C VAL A 149 1.21 -9.73 15.72
N GLN A 150 0.66 -8.66 16.30
CA GLN A 150 0.01 -7.59 15.57
C GLN A 150 0.98 -6.50 15.09
N TRP A 151 2.25 -6.50 15.51
CA TRP A 151 3.29 -5.66 14.91
C TRP A 151 3.48 -5.93 13.40
N SER A 152 2.99 -7.07 12.90
CA SER A 152 2.85 -7.36 11.47
C SER A 152 1.76 -6.56 10.74
N GLN A 153 1.02 -5.67 11.44
CA GLN A 153 -0.17 -4.95 10.95
C GLN A 153 -0.13 -3.43 11.28
N ALA A 154 1.06 -2.83 11.45
CA ALA A 154 1.26 -1.71 12.39
C ALA A 154 2.18 -0.55 11.96
N TYR A 155 1.81 0.70 12.31
CA TYR A 155 2.57 1.67 13.16
C TYR A 155 2.52 3.19 12.87
N SER A 156 2.47 3.70 11.63
CA SER A 156 2.49 5.16 11.34
C SER A 156 3.78 5.91 11.73
N VAL A 157 4.96 5.42 11.32
CA VAL A 157 6.27 6.05 11.61
C VAL A 157 6.67 7.05 10.52
N VAL A 158 6.89 8.31 10.91
CA VAL A 158 7.53 9.36 10.09
C VAL A 158 8.98 9.49 10.55
N LEU A 159 9.95 9.13 9.70
CA LEU A 159 11.39 9.15 10.03
C LEU A 159 12.10 10.47 9.67
N GLY A 160 11.35 11.58 9.65
CA GLY A 160 11.86 12.90 9.26
C GLY A 160 11.65 13.98 10.33
N PRO A 161 12.38 15.11 10.26
CA PRO A 161 12.13 16.28 11.11
C PRO A 161 10.75 16.89 10.78
N GLY A 162 9.73 16.48 11.54
CA GLY A 162 8.34 16.88 11.30
C GLY A 162 8.08 18.35 11.65
N PRO A 163 7.41 19.13 10.79
CA PRO A 163 6.85 20.42 11.18
C PRO A 163 5.59 20.25 12.03
N THR A 164 5.17 21.33 12.67
CA THR A 164 4.02 21.39 13.59
C THR A 164 2.68 21.16 12.88
N GLY A 165 2.21 19.91 12.86
CA GLY A 165 0.87 19.52 12.43
C GLY A 165 0.24 18.53 13.40
N THR A 166 -1.04 18.71 13.72
CA THR A 166 -1.75 17.88 14.72
C THR A 166 -2.21 16.56 14.12
N VAL A 167 -1.59 15.45 14.52
CA VAL A 167 -2.11 14.10 14.23
C VAL A 167 -3.29 13.83 15.16
N HIS A 168 -4.49 13.68 14.60
CA HIS A 168 -5.67 13.27 15.34
C HIS A 168 -5.75 11.74 15.43
N THR A 169 -5.33 11.20 16.56
CA THR A 169 -5.66 9.82 16.96
C THR A 169 -7.08 9.76 17.51
N GLN A 170 -7.94 8.91 16.95
CA GLN A 170 -9.20 8.47 17.55
C GLN A 170 -9.08 7.00 17.96
#